data_AF-A0A177A0Q7-F1
#
_entry.id   AF-A0A177A0Q7-F1
#
_cell.length_a   1.000
_cell.length_b   1.000
_cell.length_c   1.000
_cell.angle_alpha   90.00
_cell.angle_beta   90.00
_cell.angle_gamma   90.00
#
_symmetry.space_group_name_H-M   'P 1'
#
loop_
_entity.id
_entity.type
_entity.pdbx_description
1 polymer ?
#
loop_
_entity_poly.entity_id
_entity_poly.type
_entity_poly.pdbx_seq_one_letter_code
_entity_poly.pdbx_strand_id
1 'polypeptide(L)'
;MDSPVSGGTVRVSQGKLTVLAAGTESALQQGHEVLTLVSEKLYIIPGGIGTAGNVKMINQLLARIHIAAAGEAMGLAVKAGLNTRQVYDIILTDIREQLDV
;
A
#
# COMPACT_ATOMS: atom_id res chain seq x y z
N MET A 1 9.91 -16.56 9.66
CA MET A 1 9.02 -15.38 9.66
C MET A 1 9.18 -14.70 8.33
N ASP A 2 8.10 -14.23 7.70
CA ASP A 2 8.12 -13.34 6.56
C ASP A 2 7.69 -11.93 6.99
N SER A 3 8.38 -10.90 6.49
CA SER A 3 8.14 -9.52 6.93
C SER A 3 8.18 -8.48 5.80
N PRO A 4 7.26 -8.54 4.81
CA PRO A 4 7.25 -7.57 3.73
C PRO A 4 6.95 -6.15 4.23
N VAL A 5 7.59 -5.17 3.61
CA VAL A 5 7.53 -3.76 4.01
C VAL A 5 6.90 -2.88 2.93
N SER A 6 6.34 -1.76 3.36
CA SER A 6 5.83 -0.69 2.50
C SER A 6 6.29 0.66 3.03
N GLY A 7 6.87 1.46 2.16
CA GLY A 7 7.37 2.80 2.49
C GLY A 7 8.27 3.25 1.34
N GLY A 8 8.03 4.44 0.80
CA GLY A 8 8.96 5.04 -0.16
C GLY A 8 10.32 5.27 0.48
N THR A 9 11.36 5.46 -0.34
CA THR A 9 12.75 5.70 0.10
C THR A 9 12.86 6.76 1.20
N VAL A 10 12.06 7.81 1.12
CA VAL A 10 11.97 8.87 2.14
C VAL A 10 11.54 8.32 3.50
N ARG A 11 10.48 7.52 3.57
CA ARG A 11 9.98 6.95 4.84
C ARG A 11 10.93 5.90 5.41
N VAL A 12 11.59 5.13 4.55
CA VAL A 12 12.62 4.16 4.94
C VAL A 12 13.75 4.87 5.70
N SER A 13 14.24 5.99 5.16
CA SER A 13 15.34 6.76 5.77
C SER A 13 15.00 7.35 7.16
N GLN A 14 13.72 7.42 7.50
CA GLN A 14 13.22 7.96 8.77
C GLN A 14 12.83 6.86 9.77
N GLY A 15 13.05 5.57 9.45
CA GLY A 15 12.57 4.45 10.26
C GLY A 15 11.04 4.32 10.28
N LYS A 16 10.34 4.90 9.30
CA LYS A 16 8.88 4.99 9.25
C LYS A 16 8.27 3.99 8.26
N LEU A 17 8.71 2.74 8.34
CA LEU A 17 8.17 1.69 7.48
C LEU A 17 6.81 1.24 8.00
N THR A 18 5.93 0.88 7.07
CA THR A 18 4.86 -0.07 7.38
C THR A 18 5.43 -1.47 7.19
N VAL A 19 5.45 -2.26 8.25
CA VAL A 19 5.91 -3.65 8.25
C VAL A 19 4.70 -4.55 8.44
N LEU A 20 4.55 -5.54 7.58
CA LEU A 20 3.65 -6.67 7.78
C LEU A 20 4.53 -7.84 8.22
N ALA A 21 4.17 -8.59 9.26
CA ALA A 21 4.95 -9.73 9.73
C ALA A 21 4.07 -10.95 10.02
N ALA A 22 4.54 -12.14 9.65
CA ALA A 22 3.88 -13.40 9.95
C ALA A 22 4.89 -14.51 10.23
N GLY A 23 4.52 -15.46 11.08
CA GLY A 23 5.41 -16.55 11.49
C GLY A 23 4.92 -17.27 12.74
N THR A 24 5.76 -18.14 13.28
CA THR A 24 5.54 -18.73 14.60
C THR A 24 5.68 -17.67 15.69
N GLU A 25 5.00 -17.87 16.82
CA GLU A 25 5.08 -16.96 17.97
C GLU A 25 6.53 -16.75 18.44
N SER A 26 7.30 -17.83 18.55
CA SER A 26 8.71 -17.78 18.93
C SER A 26 9.55 -16.91 17.97
N ALA A 27 9.34 -17.06 16.65
CA ALA A 27 10.06 -16.24 15.68
C ALA A 27 9.67 -14.76 15.80
N LEU A 28 8.36 -14.49 15.89
CA LEU A 28 7.83 -13.12 16.02
C LEU A 28 8.36 -12.45 17.29
N GLN A 29 8.42 -13.17 18.41
CA GLN A 29 8.94 -12.68 19.67
C GLN A 29 10.44 -12.34 19.58
N GLN A 30 11.23 -13.19 18.93
CA GLN A 30 12.66 -12.92 18.69
C GLN A 30 12.90 -11.69 17.81
N GLY A 31 12.04 -11.46 16.80
CA GLY A 31 12.18 -10.31 15.90
C GLY A 31 11.49 -9.03 16.36
N HIS A 32 10.69 -9.08 17.43
CA HIS A 32 9.74 -8.02 17.77
C HIS A 32 10.40 -6.66 18.00
N GLU A 33 11.52 -6.63 18.73
CA GLU A 33 12.24 -5.39 19.04
C GLU A 33 12.74 -4.70 17.77
N VAL A 34 13.44 -5.44 16.90
CA VAL A 34 13.97 -4.92 15.64
C VAL A 34 12.85 -4.43 14.73
N LEU A 35 11.78 -5.23 14.57
CA LEU A 35 10.65 -4.86 13.70
C LEU A 35 9.93 -3.60 14.22
N THR A 36 9.84 -3.44 15.53
CA THR A 36 9.24 -2.24 16.14
C THR A 36 10.12 -1.01 15.91
N LEU A 37 11.44 -1.13 16.04
CA LEU A 37 12.35 0.00 15.84
C LEU A 37 12.38 0.53 14.40
N VAL A 38 12.20 -0.34 13.40
CA VAL A 38 12.27 0.05 11.98
C VAL A 38 10.90 0.44 11.40
N SER A 39 9.83 0.37 12.19
CA SER A 39 8.46 0.59 11.72
C SER A 39 7.77 1.76 12.41
N GLU A 40 7.02 2.52 11.61
CA GLU A 40 5.97 3.42 12.12
C GLU A 40 4.68 2.61 12.38
N LYS A 41 4.46 1.55 11.59
CA LYS A 41 3.32 0.65 11.74
C LYS A 41 3.78 -0.79 11.59
N LEU A 42 3.60 -1.59 12.63
CA LEU A 42 3.83 -3.03 12.62
C LEU A 42 2.49 -3.79 12.67
N TYR A 43 2.20 -4.57 11.64
CA TYR A 43 1.02 -5.43 11.58
C TYR A 43 1.44 -6.89 11.68
N ILE A 44 0.95 -7.58 12.70
CA ILE A 44 1.15 -9.03 12.85
C ILE A 44 -0.03 -9.74 12.18
N ILE A 45 0.24 -10.52 11.14
CA ILE A 45 -0.77 -11.23 10.36
C ILE A 45 -0.87 -12.68 10.86
N PRO A 46 -2.05 -13.13 11.33
CA PRO A 46 -2.23 -14.51 11.78
C PRO A 46 -2.17 -15.49 10.60
N GLY A 47 -2.00 -16.78 10.90
CA GLY A 47 -2.01 -17.87 9.90
C GLY A 47 -0.64 -18.37 9.45
N GLY A 48 0.44 -17.92 10.09
CA GLY A 48 1.79 -18.47 9.90
C GLY A 48 2.53 -17.93 8.68
N ILE A 49 3.63 -18.57 8.32
CA ILE A 49 4.53 -18.07 7.26
C ILE A 49 3.79 -17.98 5.92
N GLY A 50 3.95 -16.85 5.24
CA GLY A 50 3.40 -16.57 3.92
C GLY A 50 2.13 -15.73 3.93
N THR A 51 1.45 -15.57 5.08
CA THR A 51 0.23 -14.76 5.14
C THR A 51 0.52 -13.27 5.01
N ALA A 52 1.63 -12.76 5.57
CA ALA A 52 2.04 -11.38 5.34
C ALA A 52 2.43 -11.14 3.87
N GLY A 53 3.09 -12.13 3.23
CA GLY A 53 3.30 -12.16 1.79
C GLY A 53 2.01 -12.08 0.97
N ASN A 54 0.99 -12.86 1.32
CA ASN A 54 -0.32 -12.85 0.65
C ASN A 54 -1.02 -11.49 0.78
N VAL A 55 -1.03 -10.90 1.98
CA VAL A 55 -1.59 -9.54 2.19
C VAL A 55 -0.85 -8.52 1.32
N LYS A 56 0.48 -8.60 1.26
CA LYS A 56 1.28 -7.73 0.40
C LYS A 56 0.95 -7.95 -1.08
N MET A 57 0.77 -9.19 -1.51
CA MET A 57 0.41 -9.52 -2.89
C MET A 57 -0.94 -8.90 -3.28
N ILE A 58 -1.95 -9.01 -2.42
CA ILE A 58 -3.27 -8.39 -2.62
C ILE A 58 -3.13 -6.87 -2.74
N ASN A 59 -2.38 -6.23 -1.83
CA ASN A 59 -2.14 -4.80 -1.88
C ASN A 59 -1.44 -4.38 -3.19
N GLN A 60 -0.42 -5.13 -3.63
CA GLN A 60 0.26 -4.83 -4.89
C GLN A 60 -0.61 -5.07 -6.11
N LEU A 61 -1.50 -6.06 -6.10
CA LEU A 61 -2.47 -6.29 -7.16
C LEU A 61 -3.41 -5.09 -7.31
N LEU A 62 -4.04 -4.65 -6.21
CA LEU A 62 -4.94 -3.50 -6.20
C LEU A 62 -4.22 -2.22 -6.66
N ALA A 63 -3.03 -1.96 -6.14
CA ALA A 63 -2.24 -0.79 -6.53
C ALA A 63 -1.98 -0.77 -8.04
N ARG A 64 -1.59 -1.90 -8.64
CA ARG A 64 -1.29 -1.97 -10.08
C ARG A 64 -2.54 -1.80 -10.94
N ILE A 65 -3.65 -2.39 -10.55
CA ILE A 65 -4.94 -2.23 -11.26
C ILE A 65 -5.35 -0.76 -11.26
N HIS A 66 -5.31 -0.10 -10.10
CA HIS A 66 -5.71 1.32 -10.01
C HIS A 66 -4.78 2.25 -10.79
N ILE A 67 -3.47 1.99 -10.79
CA ILE A 67 -2.52 2.78 -11.59
C ILE A 67 -2.82 2.64 -13.08
N ALA A 68 -3.06 1.41 -13.56
CA ALA A 68 -3.40 1.17 -14.96
C ALA A 68 -4.71 1.87 -15.35
N ALA A 69 -5.77 1.69 -14.55
CA ALA A 69 -7.08 2.30 -14.78
C ALA A 69 -7.01 3.84 -14.78
N ALA A 70 -6.26 4.43 -13.83
CA ALA A 70 -6.06 5.88 -13.79
C ALA A 70 -5.33 6.38 -15.04
N GLY A 71 -4.30 5.65 -15.49
CA GLY A 71 -3.59 5.96 -16.74
C GLY A 71 -4.50 5.93 -17.96
N GLU A 72 -5.32 4.89 -18.11
CA GLU A 72 -6.29 4.76 -19.20
C GLU A 72 -7.36 5.85 -19.17
N ALA A 73 -7.89 6.19 -18.00
CA ALA A 73 -8.87 7.26 -17.83
C ALA A 73 -8.30 8.62 -18.27
N MET A 74 -7.05 8.92 -17.91
CA MET A 74 -6.39 10.14 -18.37
C MET A 74 -6.10 10.11 -19.87
N GLY A 75 -5.73 8.95 -20.43
CA GLY A 75 -5.57 8.77 -21.87
C GLY A 75 -6.88 9.02 -22.64
N LEU A 76 -8.01 8.55 -22.11
CA LEU A 76 -9.33 8.82 -22.67
C LEU A 76 -9.70 10.31 -22.59
N ALA A 77 -9.39 10.98 -21.48
CA ALA A 77 -9.60 12.42 -21.34
C ALA A 77 -8.82 13.23 -22.39
N VAL A 78 -7.55 12.88 -22.64
CA VAL A 78 -6.75 13.48 -23.73
C VAL A 78 -7.42 13.25 -25.08
N LYS A 79 -7.83 12.02 -25.37
CA LYS A 79 -8.50 11.67 -26.64
C LYS A 79 -9.82 12.42 -26.84
N ALA A 80 -10.53 12.72 -25.76
CA ALA A 80 -11.75 13.51 -25.76
C ALA A 80 -11.52 15.04 -25.86
N GLY A 81 -10.25 15.49 -25.92
CA GLY A 81 -9.91 16.92 -25.99
C GLY A 81 -10.08 17.66 -24.65
N LEU A 82 -10.10 16.94 -23.53
CA LEU A 82 -10.32 17.52 -22.20
C LEU A 82 -8.99 17.91 -21.53
N ASN A 83 -9.06 18.90 -20.64
CA ASN A 83 -7.95 19.24 -19.76
C ASN A 83 -7.80 18.15 -18.68
N THR A 84 -6.73 17.36 -18.75
CA THR A 84 -6.50 16.23 -17.83
C THR A 84 -6.37 16.65 -16.37
N ARG A 85 -5.84 17.84 -16.08
CA ARG A 85 -5.76 18.36 -14.71
C ARG A 85 -7.15 18.65 -14.15
N GLN A 86 -7.99 19.31 -14.93
CA GLN A 86 -9.37 19.60 -14.53
C GLN A 86 -10.18 18.31 -14.35
N VAL A 87 -10.02 17.34 -15.25
CA VAL A 87 -10.67 16.01 -15.13
C VAL A 87 -10.21 15.30 -13.87
N TYR A 88 -8.91 15.30 -13.58
CA TYR A 88 -8.37 14.74 -12.33
C TYR A 88 -9.00 15.38 -11.09
N ASP A 89 -9.10 16.71 -11.05
CA ASP A 89 -9.65 17.43 -9.89
C ASP A 89 -11.14 17.15 -9.68
N ILE A 90 -11.92 17.08 -10.76
CA ILE A 90 -13.36 16.74 -10.71
C ILE A 90 -13.55 15.31 -10.23
N ILE A 91 -12.89 14.34 -10.87
CA ILE A 91 -13.03 12.92 -10.53
C ILE A 91 -12.55 12.63 -9.11
N LEU A 92 -11.44 13.23 -8.68
CA LEU A 92 -10.94 13.02 -7.32
C LEU A 92 -11.91 13.56 -6.26
N THR A 93 -12.56 14.68 -6.54
CA THR A 93 -13.58 15.25 -5.65
C THR A 93 -14.80 14.33 -5.58
N ASP A 94 -15.33 13.93 -6.74
CA ASP A 94 -16.51 13.05 -6.84
C ASP A 94 -16.30 11.69 -6.16
N ILE A 95 -15.14 11.04 -6.37
CA ILE A 95 -14.81 9.76 -5.73
C ILE A 95 -14.72 9.88 -4.21
N ARG A 96 -14.19 11.01 -3.68
CA ARG A 96 -14.12 11.22 -2.23
C ARG A 96 -15.51 11.35 -1.61
N GLU A 97 -16.40 12.08 -2.26
CA GLU A 97 -17.80 12.22 -1.83
C GLU A 97 -18.53 10.87 -1.81
N GLN A 98 -18.26 9.98 -2.76
CA GLN A 98 -18.87 8.64 -2.81
C GLN A 98 -18.37 7.69 -1.72
N LEU A 99 -17.18 7.94 -1.15
CA LEU A 99 -16.54 7.05 -0.18
C LEU A 99 -16.71 7.50 1.28
N ASP A 100 -17.37 8.64 1.54
CA ASP A 100 -17.49 9.25 2.88
C ASP A 100 -16.13 9.32 3.63
N VAL A 101 -15.06 9.71 2.91
CA VAL A 101 -13.70 9.95 3.47
C VAL A 101 -13.08 11.26 2.99
#